data_AF-A0A2T7G2K9-F1
#
_entry.id   AF-A0A2T7G2K9-F1
#
_cell.length_a   1.000
_cell.length_b   1.000
_cell.length_c   1.000
_cell.angle_alpha   90.00
_cell.angle_beta   90.00
_cell.angle_gamma   90.00
#
_symmetry.space_group_name_H-M   'P 1'
#
loop_
_entity.id
_entity.type
_entity.pdbx_description
1 polymer ?
#
loop_
_entity_poly.entity_id
_entity_poly.type
_entity_poly.pdbx_seq_one_letter_code
_entity_poly.pdbx_strand_id
1 'polypeptide(L)'
;MTAKLKLSSVPDDKPIKLTVELPPDVHRDLLDYGAVMARETGEPAPEPAKLIAPMLQRFMATDRAFTKARKMLHQPSRPRAPGSETA
;
A
#
# COMPACT_ATOMS: atom_id res chain seq x y z
N MET A 1 8.13 25.57 1.06
CA MET A 1 7.74 24.45 0.16
C MET A 1 6.73 23.60 0.92
N THR A 2 5.45 23.70 0.61
CA THR A 2 4.39 22.97 1.33
C THR A 2 4.40 21.52 0.83
N ALA A 3 4.75 20.57 1.70
CA ALA A 3 4.77 19.15 1.35
C ALA A 3 3.32 18.67 1.18
N LYS A 4 2.94 18.34 -0.06
CA LYS A 4 1.60 17.80 -0.38
C LYS A 4 1.45 16.38 0.17
N LEU A 5 0.32 16.07 0.81
CA LEU A 5 0.04 14.72 1.29
C LEU A 5 0.15 13.68 0.18
N LYS A 6 0.74 12.52 0.50
CA LYS A 6 0.91 11.41 -0.46
C LYS A 6 -0.40 10.73 -0.78
N LEU A 7 -1.37 10.78 0.13
CA LEU A 7 -2.73 10.26 -0.04
C LEU A 7 -3.72 11.42 0.02
N SER A 8 -4.59 11.54 -0.96
CA SER A 8 -5.60 12.60 -1.07
C SER A 8 -7.05 12.10 -1.04
N SER A 9 -7.27 10.79 -1.12
CA SER A 9 -8.60 10.16 -1.04
C SER A 9 -8.48 8.68 -0.66
N VAL A 10 -9.55 8.10 -0.10
CA VAL A 10 -9.64 6.67 0.26
C VAL A 10 -10.37 5.90 -0.85
N PRO A 11 -9.76 4.88 -1.48
CA PRO A 11 -10.40 4.03 -2.48
C PRO A 11 -11.49 3.12 -1.86
N ASP A 12 -12.53 2.80 -2.65
CA ASP A 12 -13.63 1.89 -2.29
C ASP A 12 -13.46 0.53 -3.01
N ASP A 13 -12.62 -0.35 -2.46
CA ASP A 13 -12.33 -1.69 -2.98
C ASP A 13 -12.96 -2.78 -2.10
N LYS A 14 -13.28 -3.97 -2.67
CA LYS A 14 -13.84 -5.11 -1.91
C LYS A 14 -12.84 -5.58 -0.83
N PRO A 15 -13.12 -5.35 0.46
CA PRO A 15 -12.11 -5.54 1.50
C PRO A 15 -12.06 -6.99 1.98
N ILE A 16 -10.86 -7.46 2.33
CA ILE A 16 -10.67 -8.65 3.15
C ILE A 16 -10.47 -8.19 4.60
N LYS A 17 -11.27 -8.72 5.53
CA LYS A 17 -11.19 -8.32 6.95
C LYS A 17 -9.95 -8.92 7.60
N LEU A 18 -9.11 -8.06 8.16
CA LEU A 18 -7.95 -8.40 8.97
C LEU A 18 -8.10 -7.73 10.34
N THR A 19 -7.79 -8.45 11.41
CA THR A 19 -7.64 -7.87 12.74
C THR A 19 -6.16 -7.56 12.95
N VAL A 20 -5.84 -6.31 13.27
CA VAL A 20 -4.47 -5.84 13.48
C VAL A 20 -4.36 -5.12 14.81
N GLU A 21 -3.24 -5.31 15.51
CA GLU A 21 -2.88 -4.52 16.68
C GLU A 21 -1.84 -3.48 16.25
N LEU A 22 -2.02 -2.23 16.69
CA LEU A 22 -1.13 -1.12 16.35
C LEU A 22 -0.49 -0.57 17.63
N PRO A 23 0.78 -0.15 17.59
CA PRO A 23 1.36 0.63 18.67
C PRO A 23 0.53 1.91 18.92
N PRO A 24 0.40 2.37 20.18
CA PRO A 24 -0.38 3.56 20.50
C PRO A 24 0.03 4.81 19.72
N ASP A 25 1.33 4.98 19.48
CA ASP A 25 1.85 6.13 18.74
C ASP A 25 1.43 6.11 17.27
N VAL A 26 1.39 4.92 16.64
CA VAL A 26 0.89 4.79 15.26
C VAL A 26 -0.59 5.14 15.17
N HIS A 27 -1.40 4.76 16.17
CA HIS A 27 -2.81 5.15 16.20
C HIS A 27 -2.99 6.68 16.30
N ARG A 28 -2.17 7.35 17.12
CA ARG A 28 -2.16 8.81 17.24
C ARG A 28 -1.75 9.48 15.92
N ASP A 29 -0.70 8.98 15.28
CA ASP A 29 -0.24 9.49 13.99
C ASP A 29 -1.33 9.35 12.90
N LEU A 30 -2.11 8.26 12.92
CA LEU A 30 -3.23 8.08 11.98
C LEU A 30 -4.36 9.09 12.22
N LEU A 31 -4.67 9.41 13.49
CA LEU A 31 -5.66 10.45 13.82
C LEU A 31 -5.20 11.82 13.33
N ASP A 32 -3.94 12.18 13.59
CA ASP A 32 -3.36 13.45 13.16
C ASP A 32 -3.32 13.55 11.64
N TYR A 33 -2.94 12.47 10.94
CA TYR A 33 -2.97 12.41 9.48
C TYR A 33 -4.38 12.64 8.92
N GLY A 34 -5.39 12.00 9.51
CA GLY A 34 -6.79 12.20 9.13
C GLY A 34 -7.26 13.64 9.35
N ALA A 35 -6.85 14.26 10.46
CA ALA A 35 -7.16 15.65 10.76
C ALA A 35 -6.50 16.63 9.76
N VAL A 36 -5.25 16.39 9.36
CA VAL A 36 -4.58 17.20 8.32
C VAL A 36 -5.29 17.03 6.99
N MET A 37 -5.65 15.80 6.61
CA MET A 37 -6.39 15.52 5.37
C MET A 37 -7.71 16.27 5.32
N ALA A 38 -8.51 16.23 6.40
CA ALA A 38 -9.77 16.96 6.50
C ALA A 38 -9.61 18.46 6.27
N ARG A 39 -8.52 19.04 6.81
CA ARG A 39 -8.20 20.46 6.62
C ARG A 39 -7.81 20.78 5.18
N GLU A 40 -7.14 19.87 4.48
CA GLU A 40 -6.73 20.07 3.09
C GLU A 40 -7.88 19.87 2.09
N THR A 41 -8.77 18.90 2.34
CA THR A 41 -9.86 18.55 1.41
C THR A 41 -11.18 19.24 1.72
N GLY A 42 -11.37 19.73 2.96
CA GLY A 42 -12.65 20.22 3.46
C GLY A 42 -13.67 19.11 3.78
N GLU A 43 -13.27 17.85 3.64
CA GLU A 43 -14.09 16.68 3.97
C GLU A 43 -13.88 16.25 5.43
N PRO A 44 -14.81 15.46 6.03
CA PRO A 44 -14.59 14.90 7.35
C PRO A 44 -13.33 14.04 7.42
N ALA A 45 -12.66 14.05 8.58
CA ALA A 45 -11.51 13.19 8.81
C ALA A 45 -11.94 11.71 8.71
N PRO A 46 -11.23 10.88 7.93
CA PRO A 46 -11.53 9.47 7.84
C PRO A 46 -11.19 8.75 9.15
N GLU A 47 -11.94 7.70 9.46
CA GLU A 47 -11.58 6.75 10.53
C GLU A 47 -10.15 6.22 10.34
N PRO A 48 -9.32 6.11 11.40
CA PRO A 48 -7.94 5.63 11.30
C PRO A 48 -7.79 4.32 10.54
N ALA A 49 -8.72 3.37 10.75
CA ALA A 49 -8.70 2.07 10.08
C ALA A 49 -8.83 2.18 8.55
N LYS A 50 -9.57 3.19 8.06
CA LYS A 50 -9.77 3.42 6.62
C LYS A 50 -8.52 3.98 5.93
N LEU A 51 -7.57 4.52 6.71
CA LEU A 51 -6.29 5.03 6.18
C LEU A 51 -5.26 3.91 5.96
N ILE A 52 -5.35 2.81 6.73
CA ILE A 52 -4.33 1.76 6.75
C ILE A 52 -4.14 1.14 5.37
N ALA A 53 -5.22 0.67 4.75
CA ALA A 53 -5.16 0.01 3.45
C ALA A 53 -4.55 0.91 2.34
N PRO A 54 -5.04 2.14 2.09
CA PRO A 54 -4.46 2.99 1.05
C PRO A 54 -3.03 3.44 1.36
N MET A 55 -2.67 3.65 2.64
CA MET A 55 -1.30 3.95 3.02
C MET A 55 -0.34 2.79 2.70
N LEU A 56 -0.72 1.56 3.06
CA LEU A 56 0.07 0.36 2.76
C LEU A 56 0.17 0.10 1.26
N GLN A 57 -0.92 0.30 0.52
CA GLN A 57 -0.92 0.20 -0.94
C GLN A 57 0.06 1.21 -1.55
N ARG A 58 0.04 2.46 -1.10
CA ARG A 58 0.98 3.50 -1.58
C ARG A 58 2.42 3.17 -1.22
N PHE A 59 2.66 2.66 -0.01
CA PHE A 59 3.97 2.21 0.43
C PHE A 59 4.50 1.10 -0.50
N MET A 60 3.74 0.01 -0.65
CA MET A 60 4.11 -1.13 -1.50
C MET A 60 4.30 -0.75 -2.97
N ALA A 61 3.45 0.15 -3.51
CA ALA A 61 3.55 0.61 -4.89
C ALA A 61 4.79 1.47 -5.16
N THR A 62 5.30 2.16 -4.14
CA THR A 62 6.47 3.07 -4.28
C THR A 62 7.79 2.40 -3.93
N ASP A 63 7.77 1.28 -3.20
CA ASP A 63 8.94 0.46 -2.95
C ASP A 63 9.33 -0.33 -4.23
N ARG A 64 10.38 0.14 -4.89
CA ARG A 64 10.92 -0.47 -6.12
C ARG A 64 11.56 -1.83 -5.85
N ALA A 65 12.22 -2.01 -4.69
CA ALA A 65 12.85 -3.26 -4.32
C ALA A 65 11.78 -4.34 -4.12
N PHE A 66 10.73 -4.01 -3.36
CA PHE A 66 9.55 -4.86 -3.21
C PHE A 66 8.90 -5.18 -4.56
N THR A 67 8.67 -4.16 -5.40
CA THR A 67 8.05 -4.36 -6.72
C THR A 67 8.87 -5.32 -7.60
N LYS A 68 10.20 -5.22 -7.59
CA LYS A 68 11.09 -6.13 -8.34
C LYS A 68 11.04 -7.56 -7.78
N ALA A 69 11.16 -7.71 -6.47
CA ALA A 69 11.10 -9.02 -5.82
C ALA A 69 9.76 -9.72 -6.08
N ARG A 70 8.64 -8.98 -5.98
CA ARG A 70 7.31 -9.50 -6.28
C ARG A 70 7.19 -10.03 -7.71
N LYS A 71 7.76 -9.34 -8.71
CA LYS A 71 7.77 -9.82 -10.10
C LYS A 71 8.54 -11.14 -10.25
N MET A 72 9.63 -11.32 -9.52
CA MET A 72 10.41 -12.57 -9.54
C MET A 72 9.63 -13.72 -8.89
N LEU A 73 8.90 -13.46 -7.80
CA LEU A 73 8.06 -14.46 -7.14
C LEU A 73 6.90 -14.95 -8.01
N HIS A 74 6.36 -14.08 -8.87
CA HIS A 74 5.22 -14.39 -9.74
C HIS A 74 5.63 -14.76 -11.18
N GLN A 75 6.93 -14.85 -11.50
CA GLN A 75 7.34 -15.44 -12.76
C GLN A 75 7.11 -16.96 -12.67
N PRO A 76 6.20 -17.54 -13.48
CA PRO A 76 6.16 -18.98 -13.60
C PRO A 76 7.52 -19.45 -14.10
N SER A 77 8.05 -20.50 -13.47
CA SER A 77 9.28 -21.17 -13.90
C SER A 77 9.16 -21.42 -15.41
N ARG A 78 9.92 -20.67 -16.22
CA ARG A 78 9.95 -20.90 -17.66
C ARG A 78 10.40 -22.36 -17.83
N PRO A 79 9.60 -23.26 -18.44
CA PRO A 79 10.07 -24.62 -18.64
C PRO A 79 11.36 -24.53 -19.45
N ARG A 80 12.45 -25.06 -18.88
CA ARG A 80 13.72 -25.22 -19.59
C ARG A 80 13.41 -26.06 -20.81
N ALA A 81 13.48 -25.47 -22.00
CA ALA A 81 13.32 -26.22 -23.23
C ALA A 81 14.35 -27.37 -23.21
N PRO A 82 13.93 -28.64 -23.39
CA PRO A 82 14.88 -29.72 -23.56
C PRO A 82 15.75 -29.41 -24.77
N GLY A 83 17.07 -29.48 -24.57
CA GLY A 83 18.05 -29.19 -25.60
C GLY A 83 17.80 -30.03 -26.84
N SER A 84 17.96 -29.41 -27.99
CA SER A 84 18.24 -30.09 -29.25
C SER A 84 19.50 -30.94 -29.09
N GLU A 85 19.32 -32.19 -28.69
CA GLU A 85 20.33 -33.24 -28.81
C GLU A 85 20.26 -33.73 -30.26
N THR A 86 20.99 -33.04 -31.13
CA THR A 86 21.31 -33.55 -32.47
C THR A 86 22.52 -34.48 -32.31
N ALA A 87 22.28 -35.78 -32.45
CA ALA A 87 23.26 -36.77 -32.86
C ALA A 87 22.67 -37.54 -34.05
#